data_AF-A0AAD8I3X0-F1
#
_entry.id   AF-A0AAD8I3X0-F1
#
_cell.length_a   1.000
_cell.length_b   1.000
_cell.length_c   1.000
_cell.angle_alpha   90.00
_cell.angle_beta   90.00
_cell.angle_gamma   90.00
#
_symmetry.space_group_name_H-M   'P 1'
#
loop_
_entity.id
_entity.type
_entity.pdbx_description
1 polymer ?
#
loop_
_entity_poly.entity_id
_entity_poly.type
_entity_poly.pdbx_seq_one_letter_code
_entity_poly.pdbx_strand_id
1 'polypeptide(L)'
;MARSGLGYNAEVSESSKHCVAKFIDTGSAETHRLYLARRTVLEMLKDRGCSVEQSEIDMSLAEFRTRFGEVASQDLLDRLRFSVPSISRPSEEVLVVFCGTDEIRKQAMSTILFQLTHDSSRPRVILVLQSKMNFHAQKLAAESSFQIETFHITDLLVNITKHKMLPKHEIVSDEEQQRLLNKLDVQPSQIPRMLVTDPIVKYYRLEKGQILKVTYDGPSTGAIVTYRCVM
;
A
#
# COMPACT_ATOMS: atom_id res chain seq x y z
N MET A 1 12.40 14.72 -79.01
CA MET A 1 13.30 15.66 -78.31
C MET A 1 12.58 16.22 -77.10
N ALA A 2 13.16 15.98 -75.91
CA ALA A 2 13.11 16.77 -74.68
C ALA A 2 11.77 17.23 -74.05
N ARG A 3 11.57 16.75 -72.80
CA ARG A 3 11.21 17.47 -71.54
C ARG A 3 9.81 18.12 -71.45
N SER A 4 9.04 18.05 -70.37
CA SER A 4 9.28 17.66 -68.97
C SER A 4 7.92 17.49 -68.27
N GLY A 5 7.72 16.36 -67.59
CA GLY A 5 6.63 16.17 -66.64
C GLY A 5 6.98 16.76 -65.27
N LEU A 6 6.02 17.41 -64.64
CA LEU A 6 6.01 17.66 -63.19
C LEU A 6 4.92 16.77 -62.60
N GLY A 7 5.29 15.52 -62.34
CA GLY A 7 4.53 14.65 -61.45
C GLY A 7 4.81 15.07 -60.02
N TYR A 8 3.81 15.60 -59.34
CA TYR A 8 3.83 15.71 -57.88
C TYR A 8 3.71 14.29 -57.32
N ASN A 9 4.85 13.68 -56.99
CA ASN A 9 4.89 12.54 -56.09
C ASN A 9 4.44 13.03 -54.71
N ALA A 10 3.21 12.69 -54.34
CA ALA A 10 2.80 12.74 -52.94
C ALA A 10 3.56 11.62 -52.21
N GLU A 11 4.75 11.95 -51.71
CA GLU A 11 5.37 11.18 -50.64
C GLU A 11 4.43 11.25 -49.43
N VAL A 12 3.69 10.16 -49.20
CA VAL A 12 2.99 9.95 -47.93
C VAL A 12 4.09 9.79 -46.88
N SER A 13 4.45 10.88 -46.22
CA SER A 13 5.36 10.85 -45.09
C SER A 13 4.79 9.91 -44.04
N GLU A 14 5.49 8.83 -43.76
CA GLU A 14 5.13 7.82 -42.76
C GLU A 14 5.40 8.34 -41.33
N SER A 15 5.02 9.59 -41.05
CA SER A 15 5.43 10.36 -39.85
C SER A 15 4.35 10.45 -38.76
N SER A 16 3.29 9.64 -38.77
CA SER A 16 2.20 9.79 -37.78
C SER A 16 1.65 8.50 -37.18
N LYS A 17 2.46 7.44 -37.06
CA LYS A 17 2.06 6.23 -36.29
C LYS A 17 2.75 6.05 -34.94
N HIS A 18 3.52 7.02 -34.44
CA HIS A 18 4.44 6.78 -33.32
C HIS A 18 4.20 7.60 -32.04
N CYS A 19 2.96 7.94 -31.70
CA CYS A 19 2.69 8.69 -30.46
C CYS A 19 2.16 7.82 -29.31
N VAL A 20 1.30 6.84 -29.57
CA VAL A 20 0.69 6.02 -28.49
C VAL A 20 1.59 4.84 -28.08
N ALA A 21 2.31 4.24 -29.02
CA ALA A 21 3.13 3.05 -28.77
C ALA A 21 4.27 3.26 -27.74
N LYS A 22 4.75 4.49 -27.55
CA LYS A 22 5.76 4.82 -26.51
C LYS A 22 5.18 4.82 -25.08
N PHE A 23 3.85 4.92 -24.96
CA PHE A 23 3.12 4.82 -23.68
C PHE A 23 2.53 3.42 -23.46
N ILE A 24 2.65 2.52 -24.44
CA ILE A 24 2.21 1.13 -24.26
C ILE A 24 3.27 0.44 -23.44
N ASP A 25 2.90 0.14 -22.21
CA ASP A 25 3.65 -0.73 -21.33
C ASP A 25 3.87 -2.10 -22.01
N THR A 26 5.12 -2.44 -22.33
CA THR A 26 5.50 -3.72 -22.94
C THR A 26 5.75 -4.84 -21.92
N GLY A 27 5.76 -4.52 -20.63
CA GLY A 27 6.01 -5.53 -19.59
C GLY A 27 4.72 -6.23 -19.12
N SER A 28 4.90 -7.24 -18.27
CA SER A 28 3.76 -8.00 -17.73
C SER A 28 2.85 -7.11 -16.88
N ALA A 29 1.54 -7.24 -17.08
CA ALA A 29 0.52 -6.60 -16.26
C ALA A 29 0.66 -6.97 -14.77
N GLU A 30 1.19 -8.15 -14.46
CA GLU A 30 1.39 -8.59 -13.09
C GLU A 30 2.54 -7.83 -12.41
N THR A 31 3.64 -7.61 -13.12
CA THR A 31 4.76 -6.79 -12.64
C THR A 31 4.32 -5.35 -12.39
N HIS A 32 3.41 -4.81 -13.21
CA HIS A 32 2.83 -3.50 -12.99
C HIS A 32 1.97 -3.44 -11.71
N ARG A 33 1.19 -4.49 -11.42
CA ARG A 33 0.43 -4.57 -10.15
C ARG A 33 1.34 -4.61 -8.94
N LEU A 34 2.41 -5.40 -8.98
CA LEU A 34 3.40 -5.48 -7.91
C LEU A 34 4.11 -4.14 -7.69
N TYR A 35 4.45 -3.44 -8.77
CA TYR A 35 4.98 -2.08 -8.71
C TYR A 35 4.04 -1.12 -7.97
N LEU A 36 2.76 -1.06 -8.39
CA LEU A 36 1.77 -0.19 -7.76
C LEU A 36 1.57 -0.53 -6.28
N ALA A 37 1.40 -1.82 -5.96
CA ALA A 37 1.23 -2.29 -4.60
C ALA A 37 2.44 -1.96 -3.73
N ARG A 38 3.67 -2.18 -4.21
CA ARG A 38 4.89 -1.82 -3.49
C ARG A 38 4.95 -0.32 -3.21
N ARG A 39 4.66 0.51 -4.20
CA ARG A 39 4.64 1.97 -4.02
C ARG A 39 3.63 2.39 -2.96
N THR A 40 2.41 1.87 -3.01
CA THR A 40 1.37 2.17 -2.00
C THR A 40 1.75 1.66 -0.60
N VAL A 41 2.42 0.51 -0.48
CA VAL A 41 2.93 0.04 0.82
C VAL A 41 4.02 0.96 1.36
N LEU A 42 4.93 1.45 0.51
CA LEU A 42 5.97 2.41 0.93
C LEU A 42 5.36 3.74 1.39
N GLU A 43 4.36 4.25 0.67
CA GLU A 43 3.59 5.43 1.07
C GLU A 43 2.89 5.20 2.42
N MET A 44 2.24 4.05 2.60
CA MET A 44 1.59 3.66 3.85
C MET A 44 2.58 3.59 5.02
N LEU A 45 3.75 2.98 4.83
CA LEU A 45 4.78 2.91 5.86
C LEU A 45 5.32 4.29 6.22
N LYS A 46 5.50 5.17 5.24
CA LYS A 46 5.89 6.56 5.46
C LYS A 46 4.83 7.32 6.28
N ASP A 47 3.55 7.19 5.93
CA ASP A 47 2.44 7.80 6.65
C ASP A 47 2.31 7.26 8.09
N ARG A 48 2.72 6.00 8.34
CA ARG A 48 2.83 5.39 9.67
C ARG A 48 4.06 5.83 10.47
N GLY A 49 4.92 6.71 9.92
CA GLY A 49 6.12 7.20 10.59
C GLY A 49 7.33 6.25 10.51
N CYS A 50 7.41 5.42 9.46
CA CYS A 50 8.60 4.61 9.18
C CYS A 50 9.60 5.40 8.32
N SER A 51 10.88 5.06 8.42
CA SER A 51 11.97 5.73 7.71
C SER A 51 12.06 5.26 6.25
N VAL A 52 11.19 5.79 5.39
CA VAL A 52 11.13 5.47 3.96
C VAL A 52 11.74 6.62 3.14
N GLU A 53 12.69 6.30 2.27
CA GLU A 53 13.26 7.27 1.33
C GLU A 53 12.28 7.63 0.21
N GLN A 54 12.23 8.91 -0.16
CA GLN A 54 11.33 9.38 -1.23
C GLN A 54 11.71 8.82 -2.62
N SER A 55 13.00 8.58 -2.85
CA SER A 55 13.53 7.92 -4.06
C SER A 55 12.95 6.53 -4.30
N GLU A 56 12.68 5.77 -3.24
CA GLU A 56 12.05 4.44 -3.33
C GLU A 56 10.57 4.51 -3.73
N ILE A 57 9.88 5.58 -3.35
CA ILE A 57 8.47 5.83 -3.71
C ILE A 57 8.35 6.34 -5.15
N ASP A 58 9.24 7.26 -5.54
CA ASP A 58 9.20 7.94 -6.84
C ASP A 58 9.82 7.13 -7.97
N MET A 59 10.39 5.95 -7.66
CA MET A 59 10.92 5.00 -8.64
C MET A 59 9.92 4.75 -9.78
N SER A 60 10.41 4.84 -11.02
CA SER A 60 9.60 4.58 -12.21
C SER A 60 9.36 3.07 -12.43
N LEU A 61 8.32 2.73 -13.20
CA LEU A 61 8.05 1.33 -13.56
C LEU A 61 9.20 0.69 -14.36
N ALA A 62 9.88 1.46 -15.20
CA ALA A 62 11.02 0.97 -15.97
C ALA A 62 12.21 0.62 -15.06
N GLU A 63 12.54 1.49 -14.11
CA GLU A 63 13.60 1.23 -13.12
C GLU A 63 13.25 0.04 -12.22
N PHE A 64 11.99 -0.06 -11.80
CA PHE A 64 11.49 -1.19 -11.03
C PHE A 64 11.74 -2.52 -11.75
N ARG A 65 11.44 -2.59 -13.05
CA ARG A 65 11.66 -3.79 -13.86
C ARG A 65 13.14 -4.13 -14.04
N THR A 66 13.97 -3.12 -14.25
CA THR A 66 15.42 -3.31 -14.34
C THR A 66 15.99 -3.85 -13.01
N ARG A 67 15.47 -3.38 -11.87
CA ARG A 67 15.96 -3.75 -10.54
C ARG A 67 15.44 -5.11 -10.06
N PHE A 68 14.15 -5.39 -10.26
CA PHE A 68 13.48 -6.55 -9.67
C PHE A 68 13.15 -7.66 -10.69
N GLY A 69 13.07 -7.31 -11.98
CA GLY A 69 12.76 -8.21 -13.08
C GLY A 69 11.48 -7.81 -13.84
N GLU A 70 11.39 -8.23 -15.10
CA GLU A 70 10.23 -7.93 -15.97
C GLU A 70 9.08 -8.93 -15.82
N VAL A 71 9.40 -10.18 -15.49
CA VAL A 71 8.44 -11.29 -15.39
C VAL A 71 8.19 -11.62 -13.92
N ALA A 72 6.92 -11.68 -13.53
CA ALA A 72 6.52 -12.11 -12.19
C ALA A 72 6.95 -13.57 -11.96
N SER A 73 7.86 -13.76 -11.01
CA SER A 73 8.41 -15.06 -10.60
C SER A 73 8.58 -15.10 -9.09
N GLN A 74 8.75 -16.29 -8.51
CA GLN A 74 9.00 -16.41 -7.06
C GLN A 74 10.26 -15.64 -6.63
N ASP A 75 11.31 -15.72 -7.45
CA ASP A 75 12.57 -15.00 -7.25
C ASP A 75 12.40 -13.47 -7.28
N LEU A 76 11.50 -12.94 -8.14
CA LEU A 76 11.11 -11.54 -8.11
C LEU A 76 10.42 -11.19 -6.78
N LEU A 77 9.46 -12.00 -6.32
CA LEU A 77 8.74 -11.75 -5.06
C LEU A 77 9.68 -11.76 -3.85
N ASP A 78 10.65 -12.68 -3.84
CA ASP A 78 11.67 -12.76 -2.78
C ASP A 78 12.54 -11.49 -2.77
N ARG A 79 12.90 -10.94 -3.95
CA ARG A 79 13.60 -9.63 -4.05
C ARG A 79 12.75 -8.43 -3.66
N LEU A 80 11.41 -8.53 -3.76
CA LEU A 80 10.51 -7.47 -3.31
C LEU A 80 10.36 -7.43 -1.79
N ARG A 81 10.89 -8.40 -1.05
CA ARG A 81 10.93 -8.38 0.42
C ARG A 81 11.84 -7.24 0.89
N PHE A 82 11.36 -6.41 1.80
CA PHE A 82 12.16 -5.34 2.41
C PHE A 82 11.72 -5.09 3.85
N SER A 83 12.62 -4.55 4.67
CA SER A 83 12.35 -4.13 6.04
C SER A 83 12.56 -2.62 6.17
N VAL A 84 11.71 -1.95 6.95
CA VAL A 84 11.82 -0.51 7.23
C VAL A 84 11.74 -0.27 8.73
N PRO A 85 12.72 0.41 9.34
CA PRO A 85 12.66 0.78 10.75
C PRO A 85 11.66 1.91 11.00
N SER A 86 11.04 1.91 12.18
CA SER A 86 10.26 3.06 12.68
C SER A 86 11.20 4.24 12.99
N ILE A 87 10.77 5.46 12.68
CA ILE A 87 11.53 6.69 13.02
C ILE A 87 11.58 6.88 14.53
N SER A 88 10.46 6.62 15.24
CA SER A 88 10.37 6.82 16.68
C SER A 88 11.08 5.74 17.49
N ARG A 89 11.13 4.51 16.95
CA ARG A 89 11.72 3.34 17.60
C ARG A 89 12.50 2.50 16.58
N PRO A 90 13.78 2.82 16.33
CA PRO A 90 14.57 2.12 15.32
C PRO A 90 14.74 0.61 15.55
N SER A 91 14.56 0.14 16.79
CA SER A 91 14.53 -1.30 17.13
C SER A 91 13.25 -2.01 16.68
N GLU A 92 12.19 -1.27 16.37
CA GLU A 92 10.97 -1.79 15.79
C GLU A 92 11.02 -1.61 14.27
N GLU A 93 11.13 -2.71 13.54
CA GLU A 93 11.09 -2.71 12.08
C GLU A 93 9.81 -3.36 11.55
N VAL A 94 9.42 -2.96 10.35
CA VAL A 94 8.29 -3.51 9.62
C VAL A 94 8.82 -4.24 8.40
N LEU A 95 8.67 -5.55 8.39
CA LEU A 95 9.01 -6.43 7.29
C LEU A 95 7.82 -6.57 6.35
N VAL A 96 8.03 -6.31 5.06
CA VAL A 96 7.03 -6.51 4.01
C VAL A 96 7.40 -7.73 3.18
N VAL A 97 6.44 -8.64 2.99
CA VAL A 97 6.61 -9.86 2.20
C VAL A 97 5.51 -9.95 1.15
N PHE A 98 5.89 -10.15 -0.11
CA PHE A 98 4.96 -10.38 -1.22
C PHE A 98 4.77 -11.88 -1.43
N CYS A 99 3.52 -12.34 -1.39
CA CYS A 99 3.19 -13.74 -1.60
C CYS A 99 2.81 -13.99 -3.07
N GLY A 100 3.07 -15.22 -3.55
CA GLY A 100 2.72 -15.65 -4.90
C GLY A 100 1.23 -15.81 -5.15
N THR A 101 0.89 -16.26 -6.36
CA THR A 101 -0.49 -16.46 -6.83
C THR A 101 -1.18 -17.69 -6.23
N ASP A 102 -0.41 -18.58 -5.60
CA ASP A 102 -0.96 -19.76 -4.95
C ASP A 102 -1.71 -19.40 -3.66
N GLU A 103 -2.78 -20.13 -3.39
CA GLU A 103 -3.53 -20.00 -2.14
C GLU A 103 -2.62 -20.32 -0.94
N ILE A 104 -2.60 -19.42 0.05
CA ILE A 104 -1.81 -19.63 1.27
C ILE A 104 -2.55 -20.62 2.16
N ARG A 105 -1.98 -21.82 2.24
CA ARG A 105 -2.40 -22.89 3.14
C ARG A 105 -1.52 -22.92 4.39
N LYS A 106 -1.92 -23.74 5.37
CA LYS A 106 -1.21 -23.92 6.64
C LYS A 106 0.30 -24.18 6.45
N GLN A 107 0.68 -25.07 5.53
CA GLN A 107 2.09 -25.41 5.29
C GLN A 107 2.91 -24.20 4.83
N ALA A 108 2.41 -23.44 3.85
CA ALA A 108 3.08 -22.25 3.35
C ALA A 108 3.20 -21.18 4.45
N MET A 109 2.13 -20.98 5.23
CA MET A 109 2.16 -20.06 6.37
C MET A 109 3.17 -20.51 7.45
N SER A 110 3.25 -21.80 7.76
CA SER A 110 4.26 -22.34 8.69
C SER A 110 5.69 -22.10 8.19
N THR A 111 5.95 -22.25 6.88
CA THR A 111 7.24 -21.94 6.30
C THR A 111 7.59 -20.46 6.46
N ILE A 112 6.65 -19.56 6.19
CA ILE A 112 6.83 -18.12 6.39
C ILE A 112 7.17 -17.82 7.86
N LEU A 113 6.39 -18.35 8.81
CA LEU A 113 6.65 -18.15 10.24
C LEU A 113 8.02 -18.67 10.66
N PHE A 114 8.41 -19.85 10.18
CA PHE A 114 9.73 -20.43 10.48
C PHE A 114 10.87 -19.54 9.99
N GLN A 115 10.76 -18.99 8.78
CA GLN A 115 11.74 -18.03 8.25
C GLN A 115 11.84 -16.78 9.12
N LEU A 116 10.72 -16.28 9.66
CA LEU A 116 10.70 -15.12 10.56
C LEU A 116 11.37 -15.41 11.91
N THR A 117 11.28 -16.64 12.42
CA THR A 117 11.89 -17.01 13.71
C THR A 117 13.41 -17.11 13.68
N HIS A 118 14.02 -17.23 12.49
CA HIS A 118 15.47 -17.27 12.36
C HIS A 118 16.09 -15.87 12.53
N ASP A 119 15.30 -14.82 12.32
CA ASP A 119 15.73 -13.45 12.55
C ASP A 119 15.64 -13.14 14.06
N SER A 120 16.72 -12.60 14.63
CA SER A 120 16.80 -12.28 16.07
C SER A 120 15.89 -11.11 16.47
N SER A 121 15.48 -10.32 15.48
CA SER A 121 14.50 -9.25 15.61
C SER A 121 13.10 -9.85 15.48
N ARG A 122 12.13 -9.36 16.24
CA ARG A 122 10.71 -9.71 16.09
C ARG A 122 10.01 -8.59 15.32
N PRO A 123 10.16 -8.54 13.98
CA PRO A 123 9.57 -7.47 13.20
C PRO A 123 8.04 -7.57 13.21
N ARG A 124 7.38 -6.44 13.00
CA ARG A 124 6.00 -6.44 12.51
C ARG A 124 6.02 -6.91 11.07
N VAL A 125 5.03 -7.67 10.64
CA VAL A 125 5.02 -8.29 9.31
C VAL A 125 3.79 -7.86 8.53
N ILE A 126 3.99 -7.38 7.31
CA ILE A 126 2.93 -7.10 6.34
C ILE A 126 3.03 -8.12 5.22
N LEU A 127 2.00 -8.94 5.08
CA LEU A 127 1.88 -9.90 3.98
C LEU A 127 0.99 -9.31 2.88
N VAL A 128 1.56 -9.14 1.69
CA VAL A 128 0.84 -8.73 0.47
C VAL A 128 0.43 -9.97 -0.31
N LEU A 129 -0.87 -10.24 -0.36
CA LEU A 129 -1.45 -11.46 -0.89
C LEU A 129 -1.94 -11.25 -2.33
N GLN A 130 -1.53 -12.09 -3.27
CA GLN A 130 -2.12 -12.15 -4.62
C GLN A 130 -3.31 -13.12 -4.71
N SER A 131 -3.45 -14.00 -3.73
CA SER A 131 -4.50 -15.01 -3.64
C SER A 131 -5.09 -15.04 -2.24
N LYS A 132 -6.15 -15.83 -2.06
CA LYS A 132 -6.78 -16.00 -0.76
C LYS A 132 -5.85 -16.74 0.20
N MET A 133 -6.02 -16.46 1.49
CA MET A 133 -5.47 -17.26 2.58
C MET A 133 -6.58 -18.12 3.15
N ASN A 134 -6.35 -19.41 3.33
CA ASN A 134 -7.39 -20.28 3.88
C ASN A 134 -7.59 -20.04 5.40
N PHE A 135 -8.74 -20.45 5.94
CA PHE A 135 -9.08 -20.22 7.35
C PHE A 135 -8.02 -20.77 8.32
N HIS A 136 -7.45 -21.94 8.03
CA HIS A 136 -6.42 -22.55 8.87
C HIS A 136 -5.11 -21.74 8.90
N ALA A 137 -4.71 -21.16 7.77
CA ALA A 137 -3.55 -20.27 7.68
C ALA A 137 -3.82 -18.94 8.38
N GLN A 138 -5.03 -18.36 8.21
CA GLN A 138 -5.43 -17.13 8.92
C GLN A 138 -5.39 -17.33 10.44
N LYS A 139 -5.95 -18.45 10.93
CA LYS A 139 -5.91 -18.80 12.35
C LYS A 139 -4.48 -18.93 12.86
N LEU A 140 -3.61 -19.62 12.11
CA LEU A 140 -2.21 -19.77 12.47
C LEU A 140 -1.46 -18.43 12.51
N ALA A 141 -1.74 -17.52 11.57
CA ALA A 141 -1.16 -16.18 11.56
C ALA A 141 -1.62 -15.36 12.78
N ALA A 142 -2.91 -15.44 13.12
CA ALA A 142 -3.49 -14.73 14.28
C ALA A 142 -3.00 -15.27 15.64
N GLU A 143 -2.68 -16.56 15.73
CA GLU A 143 -2.13 -17.21 16.93
C GLU A 143 -0.60 -17.07 17.04
N SER A 144 0.04 -16.51 16.01
CA SER A 144 1.50 -16.35 16.00
C SER A 144 1.96 -15.28 17.00
N SER A 145 3.21 -15.39 17.45
CA SER A 145 3.83 -14.34 18.29
C SER A 145 4.20 -13.07 17.52
N PHE A 146 4.04 -13.07 16.19
CA PHE A 146 4.35 -11.94 15.33
C PHE A 146 3.09 -11.11 15.10
N GLN A 147 3.27 -9.79 14.99
CA GLN A 147 2.18 -8.89 14.59
C GLN A 147 2.06 -8.94 13.06
N ILE A 148 1.13 -9.75 12.55
CA ILE A 148 0.95 -9.99 11.12
C ILE A 148 -0.28 -9.23 10.61
N GLU A 149 -0.05 -8.34 9.65
CA GLU A 149 -1.09 -7.67 8.86
C GLU A 149 -1.16 -8.31 7.48
N THR A 150 -2.36 -8.42 6.91
CA THR A 150 -2.55 -8.97 5.56
C THR A 150 -3.29 -7.95 4.70
N PHE A 151 -2.80 -7.76 3.47
CA PHE A 151 -3.43 -6.92 2.46
C PHE A 151 -3.55 -7.70 1.17
N HIS A 152 -4.71 -7.63 0.53
CA HIS A 152 -4.82 -8.16 -0.82
C HIS A 152 -4.19 -7.16 -1.80
N ILE A 153 -3.47 -7.65 -2.81
CA ILE A 153 -2.76 -6.80 -3.77
C ILE A 153 -3.69 -5.79 -4.45
N THR A 154 -4.96 -6.17 -4.69
CA THR A 154 -5.98 -5.29 -5.30
C THR A 154 -6.27 -4.06 -4.46
N ASP A 155 -6.19 -4.17 -3.13
CA ASP A 155 -6.48 -3.08 -2.21
C ASP A 155 -5.33 -2.06 -2.17
N LEU A 156 -4.16 -2.44 -2.69
CA LEU A 156 -2.94 -1.64 -2.71
C LEU A 156 -2.62 -1.08 -4.10
N LEU A 157 -3.43 -1.34 -5.14
CA LEU A 157 -3.16 -0.81 -6.47
C LEU A 157 -3.30 0.71 -6.55
N VAL A 158 -4.10 1.29 -5.66
CA VAL A 158 -4.34 2.72 -5.54
C VAL A 158 -4.29 3.09 -4.07
N ASN A 159 -3.53 4.13 -3.73
CA ASN A 159 -3.53 4.64 -2.37
C ASN A 159 -4.85 5.38 -2.09
N ILE A 160 -5.68 4.79 -1.22
CA ILE A 160 -6.99 5.31 -0.83
C ILE A 160 -6.89 6.68 -0.14
N THR A 161 -5.79 6.99 0.56
CA THR A 161 -5.65 8.25 1.32
C THR A 161 -5.51 9.47 0.43
N LYS A 162 -5.09 9.26 -0.83
CA LYS A 162 -4.88 10.32 -1.82
C LYS A 162 -6.13 10.63 -2.65
N HIS A 163 -7.24 9.94 -2.38
CA HIS A 163 -8.47 10.16 -3.12
C HIS A 163 -9.06 11.54 -2.82
N LYS A 164 -9.43 12.30 -3.87
CA LYS A 164 -9.89 13.70 -3.75
C LYS A 164 -11.07 13.92 -2.79
N MET A 165 -12.01 12.98 -2.74
CA MET A 165 -13.20 13.07 -1.88
C MET A 165 -12.96 12.56 -0.46
N LEU A 166 -11.77 12.04 -0.16
CA LEU A 166 -11.49 11.53 1.17
C LEU A 166 -11.21 12.71 2.11
N PRO A 167 -11.90 12.78 3.28
CA PRO A 167 -11.55 13.76 4.29
C PRO A 167 -10.15 13.50 4.86
N LYS A 168 -9.58 14.50 5.50
CA LYS A 168 -8.29 14.36 6.19
C LYS A 168 -8.49 13.56 7.47
N HIS A 169 -7.64 12.56 7.66
CA HIS A 169 -7.65 11.66 8.82
C HIS A 169 -6.39 11.90 9.64
N GLU A 170 -6.55 12.22 10.92
CA GLU A 170 -5.44 12.46 11.86
C GLU A 170 -5.62 11.53 13.07
N ILE A 171 -4.57 10.76 13.38
CA ILE A 171 -4.54 9.88 14.54
C ILE A 171 -4.44 10.75 15.79
N VAL A 172 -5.37 10.56 16.73
CA VAL A 172 -5.36 11.27 18.01
C VAL A 172 -4.48 10.49 18.99
N SER A 173 -3.54 11.16 19.65
CA SER A 173 -2.71 10.53 20.69
C SER A 173 -3.52 10.17 21.94
N ASP A 174 -3.05 9.23 22.75
CA ASP A 174 -3.76 8.80 23.96
C ASP A 174 -4.02 9.96 24.93
N GLU A 175 -3.06 10.89 25.05
CA GLU A 175 -3.20 12.09 25.87
C GLU A 175 -4.28 13.04 25.34
N GLU A 176 -4.30 13.27 24.03
CA GLU A 176 -5.30 14.12 23.38
C GLU A 176 -6.69 13.46 23.43
N GLN A 177 -6.75 12.14 23.30
CA GLN A 177 -7.97 11.36 23.43
C GLN A 177 -8.58 11.54 24.83
N GLN A 178 -7.78 11.41 25.90
CA GLN A 178 -8.26 11.65 27.27
C GLN A 178 -8.73 13.09 27.46
N ARG A 179 -7.98 14.08 26.96
CA ARG A 179 -8.37 15.50 27.03
C ARG A 179 -9.69 15.75 26.28
N LEU A 180 -9.88 15.15 25.12
CA LEU A 180 -11.10 15.27 24.31
C LEU A 180 -12.31 14.69 25.05
N LEU A 181 -12.18 13.47 25.58
CA LEU A 181 -13.24 12.79 26.32
C LEU A 181 -13.64 13.59 27.57
N ASN A 182 -12.66 14.11 28.32
CA ASN A 182 -12.90 14.95 29.50
C ASN A 182 -13.56 16.29 29.14
N LYS A 183 -13.14 16.92 28.03
CA LYS A 183 -13.72 18.19 27.57
C LYS A 183 -15.17 18.06 27.14
N LEU A 184 -15.51 16.93 26.51
CA LEU A 184 -16.85 16.65 26.01
C LEU A 184 -17.74 15.96 27.06
N ASP A 185 -17.16 15.49 28.17
CA ASP A 185 -17.81 14.68 29.20
C ASP A 185 -18.53 13.45 28.62
N VAL A 186 -17.82 12.71 27.74
CA VAL A 186 -18.36 11.53 27.06
C VAL A 186 -17.47 10.31 27.23
N GLN A 187 -18.10 9.14 27.16
CA GLN A 187 -17.42 7.85 27.09
C GLN A 187 -17.04 7.52 25.65
N PRO A 188 -15.96 6.75 25.41
CA PRO A 188 -15.56 6.31 24.06
C PRO A 188 -16.69 5.62 23.27
N SER A 189 -17.60 4.94 23.96
CA SER A 189 -18.74 4.22 23.37
C SER A 189 -19.83 5.14 22.79
N GLN A 190 -19.85 6.41 23.20
CA GLN A 190 -20.79 7.44 22.75
C GLN A 190 -20.29 8.18 21.51
N ILE A 191 -19.01 8.03 21.16
CA ILE A 191 -18.44 8.62 19.96
C ILE A 191 -18.88 7.81 18.73
N PRO A 192 -19.21 8.47 17.59
CA PRO A 192 -19.56 7.79 16.36
C PRO A 192 -18.55 6.71 15.98
N ARG A 193 -19.03 5.54 15.61
CA ARG A 193 -18.18 4.35 15.45
C ARG A 193 -17.57 4.26 14.06
N MET A 194 -16.41 3.60 13.99
CA MET A 194 -15.74 3.17 12.77
C MET A 194 -15.38 1.69 12.94
N LEU A 195 -15.57 0.90 11.89
CA LEU A 195 -15.29 -0.54 11.95
C LEU A 195 -13.79 -0.79 11.92
N VAL A 196 -13.31 -1.79 12.67
CA VAL A 196 -11.92 -2.27 12.55
C VAL A 196 -11.57 -2.73 11.13
N THR A 197 -12.58 -3.15 10.37
CA THR A 197 -12.42 -3.59 8.98
C THR A 197 -12.35 -2.44 7.97
N ASP A 198 -12.58 -1.18 8.39
CA ASP A 198 -12.53 -0.02 7.51
C ASP A 198 -11.15 0.12 6.85
N PRO A 199 -11.06 0.43 5.54
CA PRO A 199 -9.79 0.57 4.84
C PRO A 199 -8.84 1.59 5.48
N ILE A 200 -9.35 2.70 6.03
CA ILE A 200 -8.52 3.73 6.69
C ILE A 200 -7.99 3.22 8.04
N VAL A 201 -8.81 2.49 8.79
CA VAL A 201 -8.38 1.84 10.04
C VAL A 201 -7.28 0.83 9.76
N LYS A 202 -7.44 0.00 8.73
CA LYS A 202 -6.40 -0.94 8.30
C LYS A 202 -5.14 -0.21 7.81
N TYR A 203 -5.29 0.86 7.04
CA TYR A 203 -4.18 1.64 6.50
C TYR A 203 -3.30 2.23 7.61
N TYR A 204 -3.90 2.83 8.63
CA TYR A 204 -3.16 3.41 9.78
C TYR A 204 -2.94 2.43 10.94
N ARG A 205 -3.43 1.19 10.82
CA ARG A 205 -3.36 0.17 11.87
C ARG A 205 -3.94 0.66 13.19
N LEU A 206 -5.16 1.20 13.14
CA LEU A 206 -5.84 1.63 14.36
C LEU A 206 -6.44 0.45 15.11
N GLU A 207 -6.26 0.44 16.42
CA GLU A 207 -6.77 -0.58 17.32
C GLU A 207 -8.12 -0.17 17.92
N LYS A 208 -8.84 -1.15 18.46
CA LYS A 208 -10.15 -0.91 19.10
C LYS A 208 -9.99 0.08 20.27
N GLY A 209 -10.89 1.06 20.31
CA GLY A 209 -10.91 2.11 21.31
C GLY A 209 -10.08 3.36 20.96
N GLN A 210 -9.28 3.32 19.90
CA GLN A 210 -8.59 4.51 19.40
C GLN A 210 -9.56 5.45 18.69
N ILE A 211 -9.29 6.75 18.82
CA ILE A 211 -10.08 7.81 18.18
C ILE A 211 -9.32 8.39 17.00
N LEU A 212 -10.03 8.53 15.89
CA LEU A 212 -9.56 9.19 14.69
C LEU A 212 -10.29 10.53 14.53
N LYS A 213 -9.53 11.60 14.32
CA LYS A 213 -10.06 12.91 13.96
C LYS A 213 -10.25 12.95 12.44
N VAL A 214 -11.44 13.39 12.02
CA VAL A 214 -11.82 13.49 10.60
C VAL A 214 -12.16 14.93 10.30
N THR A 215 -11.44 15.54 9.37
CA THR A 215 -11.64 16.92 8.94
C THR A 215 -12.17 16.95 7.51
N TYR A 216 -13.36 17.51 7.34
CA TYR A 216 -14.01 17.72 6.05
C TYR A 216 -13.79 19.16 5.60
N ASP A 217 -13.08 19.34 4.49
CA ASP A 217 -12.90 20.65 3.87
C ASP A 217 -14.01 20.86 2.83
N GLY A 218 -15.01 21.68 3.17
CA GLY A 218 -16.13 22.03 2.29
C GLY A 218 -15.90 23.37 1.59
N PRO A 219 -16.14 23.50 0.27
CA PRO A 219 -15.97 24.76 -0.46
C PRO A 219 -16.83 25.91 0.09
N SER A 220 -18.00 25.60 0.65
CA SER A 220 -19.02 26.56 1.06
C SER A 220 -19.14 26.75 2.58
N THR A 221 -18.67 25.78 3.37
CA THR A 221 -19.00 25.66 4.81
C THR A 221 -17.79 25.72 5.74
N GLY A 222 -16.58 25.86 5.18
CA GLY A 222 -15.34 25.80 5.96
C GLY A 222 -14.99 24.37 6.40
N ALA A 223 -13.97 24.25 7.25
CA ALA A 223 -13.52 22.97 7.77
C ALA A 223 -14.42 22.48 8.92
N ILE A 224 -15.02 21.31 8.76
CA ILE A 224 -15.82 20.65 9.79
C ILE A 224 -14.98 19.52 10.39
N VAL A 225 -14.76 19.56 11.70
CA VAL A 225 -14.02 18.53 12.43
C VAL A 225 -14.99 17.62 13.17
N THR A 226 -14.82 16.31 13.02
CA THR A 226 -15.53 15.29 13.78
C THR A 226 -14.56 14.21 14.28
N TYR A 227 -15.03 13.35 15.17
CA TYR A 227 -14.24 12.29 15.78
C TYR A 227 -14.97 10.96 15.64
N ARG A 228 -14.21 9.89 15.38
CA ARG A 228 -14.73 8.53 15.28
C ARG A 228 -13.92 7.56 16.11
N CYS A 229 -14.59 6.65 16.80
CA CYS A 229 -13.98 5.63 17.66
C CYS A 229 -13.99 4.28 16.96
N VAL A 230 -12.85 3.59 16.95
CA VAL A 230 -12.69 2.27 16.32
C VAL A 230 -13.28 1.17 17.21
N MET A 231 -14.16 0.33 16.67
CA MET A 231 -14.91 -0.71 17.41
C MET A 231 -14.85 -2.07 16.70
#